data_AF-A0A3S0DMT4-F1
#
_entry.id   AF-A0A3S0DMT4-F1
#
_cell.length_a   1.000
_cell.length_b   1.000
_cell.length_c   1.000
_cell.angle_alpha   90.00
_cell.angle_beta   90.00
_cell.angle_gamma   90.00
#
_symmetry.space_group_name_H-M   'P 1'
#
loop_
_entity.id
_entity.type
_entity.pdbx_description
1 polymer ?
#
loop_
_entity_poly.entity_id
_entity_poly.type
_entity_poly.pdbx_seq_one_letter_code
_entity_poly.pdbx_strand_id
1 'polypeptide(L)'
;MQRFRILLNTSLLILISFSIALAQTDKKTFFCNYVNSEYNSELTKNYSETKFKEADASNLISWMLDPIGLKPNFVLFETSLVDNAAAIMFLNERVILVNPSFENRVKEKTNTDWALISILAHEIGHHLQGHTTLGSSSQKQELEADEFSGFLLNKLGASLQDATIAMKIFGSTTESTTHPNQTTRLLAIYNGWNNAAKNNKTSNQSLVEDKRVEGKSNKDLYLLGKNFLDVGRFHIADSIFMIYTKLYPNHTFGYYGRALANWRQDPEMKLGLANQFFQKLITIAEMDKENNKAQLKLAYRYFVGYHASITKDYSMAIEYCNNILNLFPNDPDATSLKESLKKERRRQ
;
A
#
# COMPACT_ATOMS: atom_id res chain seq x y z
N MET A 1 46.65 -75.87 32.80
CA MET A 1 46.85 -76.68 31.57
C MET A 1 45.48 -76.83 30.92
N GLN A 2 45.14 -76.54 29.68
CA GLN A 2 45.72 -76.14 28.37
C GLN A 2 44.45 -75.70 27.58
N ARG A 3 44.38 -74.86 26.55
CA ARG A 3 45.30 -74.10 25.70
C ARG A 3 44.41 -73.12 24.92
N PHE A 4 44.99 -71.97 24.60
CA PHE A 4 44.53 -71.01 23.58
C PHE A 4 44.15 -71.67 22.25
N ARG A 5 43.14 -71.11 21.56
CA ARG A 5 43.18 -70.85 20.12
C ARG A 5 42.25 -69.69 19.73
N ILE A 6 42.89 -68.59 19.34
CA ILE A 6 42.34 -67.49 18.56
C ILE A 6 42.09 -68.00 17.13
N LEU A 7 40.94 -67.68 16.55
CA LEU A 7 40.78 -67.54 15.10
C LEU A 7 39.78 -66.41 14.84
N LEU A 8 40.31 -65.33 14.26
CA LEU A 8 39.56 -64.34 13.50
C LEU A 8 38.85 -65.04 12.33
N ASN A 9 37.60 -64.67 12.02
CA ASN A 9 37.33 -64.12 10.69
C ASN A 9 35.92 -63.54 10.50
N THR A 10 35.95 -62.39 9.83
CA THR A 10 34.98 -61.86 8.86
C THR A 10 33.58 -61.49 9.34
N SER A 11 33.48 -60.19 9.63
CA SER A 11 32.33 -59.33 9.43
C SER A 11 31.50 -59.68 8.19
N LEU A 12 30.21 -59.92 8.39
CA LEU A 12 29.19 -59.68 7.37
C LEU A 12 27.99 -59.01 8.05
N LEU A 13 28.14 -57.72 8.35
CA LEU A 13 26.99 -56.86 8.64
C LEU A 13 26.21 -56.72 7.33
N ILE A 14 25.11 -57.45 7.22
CA ILE A 14 24.09 -57.16 6.22
C ILE A 14 23.40 -55.88 6.69
N LEU A 15 23.94 -54.73 6.26
CA LEU A 15 23.25 -53.46 6.25
C LEU A 15 22.08 -53.59 5.27
N ILE A 16 20.92 -53.95 5.80
CA ILE A 16 19.66 -53.72 5.11
C ILE A 16 19.48 -52.21 5.10
N SER A 17 20.00 -51.56 4.05
CA SER A 17 19.67 -50.18 3.74
C SER A 17 18.19 -50.14 3.37
N PHE A 18 17.35 -49.97 4.39
CA PHE A 18 16.02 -49.44 4.19
C PHE A 18 16.21 -47.99 3.72
N SER A 19 16.39 -47.85 2.41
CA SER A 19 16.27 -46.57 1.73
C SER A 19 14.83 -46.13 1.92
N ILE A 20 14.57 -45.42 3.02
CA ILE A 20 13.42 -44.55 3.12
C ILE A 20 13.68 -43.52 2.03
N ALA A 21 13.11 -43.76 0.85
CA ALA A 21 12.84 -42.71 -0.09
C ALA A 21 11.90 -41.76 0.66
N LEU A 22 12.49 -40.77 1.33
CA LEU A 22 11.81 -39.53 1.63
C LEU A 22 11.36 -39.03 0.26
N ALA A 23 10.12 -39.33 -0.09
CA ALA A 23 9.40 -38.54 -1.06
C ALA A 23 9.46 -37.11 -0.50
N GLN A 24 10.45 -36.35 -0.95
CA GLN A 24 10.37 -34.90 -0.93
C GLN A 24 9.14 -34.59 -1.76
N THR A 25 8.00 -34.50 -1.07
CA THR A 25 6.86 -33.80 -1.62
C THR A 25 7.38 -32.42 -1.99
N ASP A 26 7.45 -32.13 -3.29
CA ASP A 26 7.68 -30.80 -3.82
C ASP A 26 6.59 -29.88 -3.25
N LYS A 27 6.82 -29.39 -2.03
CA LYS A 27 6.02 -28.32 -1.46
C LYS A 27 6.34 -27.11 -2.31
N LYS A 28 5.41 -26.77 -3.22
CA LYS A 28 5.42 -25.58 -4.07
C LYS A 28 6.08 -24.42 -3.33
N THR A 29 7.30 -24.08 -3.72
CA THR A 29 7.98 -22.87 -3.28
C THR A 29 7.22 -21.69 -3.86
N PHE A 30 6.66 -20.86 -2.99
CA PHE A 30 5.95 -19.65 -3.35
C PHE A 30 6.94 -18.56 -3.80
N PHE A 31 6.55 -17.73 -4.77
CA PHE A 31 7.36 -16.63 -5.30
C PHE A 31 6.45 -15.41 -5.55
N CYS A 32 6.84 -14.24 -5.04
CA CYS A 32 6.10 -12.98 -5.19
C CYS A 32 7.10 -11.84 -5.23
N ASN A 33 7.00 -10.93 -6.19
CA ASN A 33 8.01 -9.90 -6.45
C ASN A 33 7.46 -8.48 -6.24
N TYR A 34 8.26 -7.61 -5.63
CA TYR A 34 7.92 -6.20 -5.39
C TYR A 34 7.65 -5.39 -6.69
N VAL A 35 8.24 -5.82 -7.81
CA VAL A 35 8.00 -5.30 -9.17
C VAL A 35 7.74 -6.49 -10.11
N ASN A 36 6.83 -6.32 -11.05
CA ASN A 36 6.37 -7.34 -11.99
C ASN A 36 7.56 -8.02 -12.73
N SER A 37 7.95 -9.24 -12.32
CA SER A 37 8.98 -10.03 -13.01
C SER A 37 8.89 -11.54 -12.70
N GLU A 38 9.44 -12.38 -13.59
CA GLU A 38 9.28 -13.83 -13.58
C GLU A 38 10.27 -14.57 -12.64
N TYR A 39 9.88 -15.76 -12.18
CA TYR A 39 10.65 -16.64 -11.30
C TYR A 39 11.79 -17.36 -12.03
N ASN A 40 13.00 -17.35 -11.45
CA ASN A 40 14.10 -18.24 -11.87
C ASN A 40 14.26 -19.42 -10.88
N SER A 41 14.21 -20.65 -11.40
CA SER A 41 14.05 -21.90 -10.63
C SER A 41 15.31 -22.44 -9.94
N GLU A 42 16.42 -21.70 -9.89
CA GLU A 42 17.72 -22.16 -9.37
C GLU A 42 17.93 -22.03 -7.84
N LEU A 43 16.92 -21.60 -7.07
CA LEU A 43 17.04 -21.34 -5.62
C LEU A 43 17.58 -22.49 -4.76
N THR A 44 17.45 -23.75 -5.18
CA THR A 44 17.86 -24.92 -4.40
C THR A 44 19.37 -25.21 -4.40
N LYS A 45 20.16 -24.62 -5.31
CA LYS A 45 21.60 -24.89 -5.42
C LYS A 45 22.51 -23.93 -4.65
N ASN A 46 22.04 -22.72 -4.32
CA ASN A 46 22.91 -21.62 -3.85
C ASN A 46 22.61 -21.13 -2.42
N TYR A 47 21.78 -21.84 -1.65
CA TYR A 47 21.41 -21.43 -0.28
C TYR A 47 22.60 -21.33 0.70
N SER A 48 23.76 -21.89 0.34
CA SER A 48 24.96 -21.91 1.20
C SER A 48 25.92 -20.72 1.04
N GLU A 49 25.75 -19.81 0.07
CA GLU A 49 26.85 -18.89 -0.31
C GLU A 49 26.58 -17.38 -0.37
N THR A 50 25.44 -16.87 0.08
CA THR A 50 25.26 -15.41 0.18
C THR A 50 24.76 -15.00 1.56
N LYS A 51 25.63 -14.30 2.29
CA LYS A 51 25.37 -13.76 3.61
C LYS A 51 25.39 -12.24 3.53
N PHE A 52 24.25 -11.59 3.82
CA PHE A 52 24.31 -10.39 4.65
C PHE A 52 25.21 -10.71 5.85
N LYS A 53 25.93 -9.74 6.42
CA LYS A 53 26.40 -9.95 7.79
C LYS A 53 25.17 -10.31 8.62
N GLU A 54 25.09 -11.56 9.04
CA GLU A 54 23.90 -12.19 9.64
C GLU A 54 23.36 -11.37 10.82
N ALA A 55 24.26 -10.67 11.51
CA ALA A 55 23.98 -9.69 12.55
C ALA A 55 23.24 -8.44 12.03
N ASP A 56 23.65 -7.83 10.91
CA ASP A 56 23.06 -6.59 10.38
C ASP A 56 21.63 -6.83 9.86
N ALA A 57 21.43 -7.95 9.14
CA ALA A 57 20.10 -8.37 8.69
C ALA A 57 19.16 -8.72 9.87
N SER A 58 19.66 -9.46 10.86
CA SER A 58 18.88 -9.81 12.05
C SER A 58 18.52 -8.57 12.87
N ASN A 59 19.44 -7.61 13.00
CA ASN A 59 19.20 -6.35 13.70
C ASN A 59 18.15 -5.49 12.98
N LEU A 60 18.20 -5.39 11.65
CA LEU A 60 17.20 -4.67 10.87
C LEU A 60 15.81 -5.28 11.03
N ILE A 61 15.67 -6.59 10.86
CA ILE A 61 14.39 -7.28 11.00
C ILE A 61 13.87 -7.17 12.44
N SER A 62 14.74 -7.29 13.45
CA SER A 62 14.34 -7.07 14.85
C SER A 62 13.81 -5.65 15.05
N TRP A 63 14.57 -4.63 14.63
CA TRP A 63 14.15 -3.23 14.73
C TRP A 63 12.82 -2.96 14.02
N MET A 64 12.58 -3.57 12.87
CA MET A 64 11.32 -3.44 12.14
C MET A 64 10.14 -4.03 12.91
N LEU A 65 10.32 -5.13 13.62
CA LEU A 65 9.24 -5.86 14.30
C LEU A 65 9.00 -5.41 15.75
N ASP A 66 10.00 -4.79 16.38
CA ASP A 66 9.92 -4.33 17.77
C ASP A 66 8.69 -3.42 18.05
N PRO A 67 8.36 -2.41 17.20
CA PRO A 67 7.21 -1.53 17.46
C PRO A 67 5.85 -2.21 17.43
N ILE A 68 5.77 -3.43 16.88
CA ILE A 68 4.55 -4.23 16.79
C ILE A 68 4.59 -5.46 17.70
N GLY A 69 5.61 -5.58 18.55
CA GLY A 69 5.73 -6.61 19.58
C GLY A 69 5.97 -8.03 19.05
N LEU A 70 6.47 -8.16 17.83
CA LEU A 70 6.79 -9.45 17.23
C LEU A 70 8.28 -9.76 17.35
N LYS A 71 8.59 -11.02 17.65
CA LYS A 71 9.98 -11.50 17.62
C LYS A 71 10.41 -11.74 16.17
N PRO A 72 11.69 -11.47 15.83
CA PRO A 72 12.21 -11.78 14.51
C PRO A 72 12.11 -13.28 14.22
N ASN A 73 11.40 -13.62 13.15
CA ASN A 73 11.23 -14.98 12.64
C ASN A 73 11.35 -15.05 11.11
N PHE A 74 12.07 -14.10 10.51
CA PHE A 74 12.37 -14.02 9.09
C PHE A 74 13.87 -14.15 8.86
N VAL A 75 14.24 -14.81 7.76
CA VAL A 75 15.61 -14.84 7.25
C VAL A 75 15.70 -13.91 6.05
N LEU A 76 16.53 -12.89 6.13
CA LEU A 76 16.85 -12.03 4.99
C LEU A 76 18.00 -12.64 4.20
N PHE A 77 17.82 -12.83 2.90
CA PHE A 77 18.79 -13.49 2.05
C PHE A 77 19.03 -12.67 0.77
N GLU A 78 20.28 -12.24 0.57
CA GLU A 78 20.67 -11.58 -0.67
C GLU A 78 20.83 -12.59 -1.79
N THR A 79 20.20 -12.31 -2.94
CA THR A 79 20.33 -13.17 -4.11
C THR A 79 19.99 -12.42 -5.39
N SER A 80 20.74 -12.72 -6.46
CA SER A 80 20.41 -12.26 -7.81
C SER A 80 19.31 -13.11 -8.49
N LEU A 81 18.75 -14.10 -7.78
CA LEU A 81 17.72 -15.02 -8.32
C LEU A 81 16.32 -14.40 -8.39
N VAL A 82 16.10 -13.29 -7.70
CA VAL A 82 14.93 -12.40 -7.85
C VAL A 82 15.38 -11.13 -8.55
N ASP A 83 14.53 -10.46 -9.33
CA ASP A 83 14.90 -9.17 -9.92
C ASP A 83 14.81 -8.00 -8.93
N ASN A 84 14.11 -8.22 -7.80
CA ASN A 84 13.81 -7.21 -6.79
C ASN A 84 13.85 -7.78 -5.36
N ALA A 85 12.71 -7.89 -4.68
CA ALA A 85 12.57 -8.49 -3.38
C ALA A 85 11.34 -9.40 -3.36
N ALA A 86 11.42 -10.49 -2.58
CA ALA A 86 10.39 -11.51 -2.55
C ALA A 86 10.24 -12.22 -1.21
N ALA A 87 9.01 -12.40 -0.74
CA ALA A 87 8.67 -13.25 0.40
C ALA A 87 8.42 -14.71 -0.04
N ILE A 88 9.15 -15.68 0.53
CA ILE A 88 8.99 -17.10 0.24
C ILE A 88 8.98 -17.98 1.49
N MET A 89 8.31 -19.13 1.44
CA MET A 89 8.50 -20.21 2.41
C MET A 89 9.52 -21.21 1.86
N PHE A 90 10.65 -21.38 2.53
CA PHE A 90 11.70 -22.34 2.15
C PHE A 90 12.05 -23.23 3.33
N LEU A 91 11.97 -24.55 3.16
CA LEU A 91 12.22 -25.53 4.23
C LEU A 91 11.49 -25.24 5.55
N ASN A 92 10.26 -24.72 5.46
CA ASN A 92 9.43 -24.32 6.61
C ASN A 92 9.92 -23.05 7.35
N GLU A 93 10.87 -22.31 6.78
CA GLU A 93 11.32 -21.01 7.23
C GLU A 93 10.72 -19.88 6.38
N ARG A 94 10.48 -18.73 7.02
CA ARG A 94 10.02 -17.52 6.34
C ARG A 94 11.24 -16.76 5.83
N VAL A 95 11.43 -16.73 4.51
CA VAL A 95 12.59 -16.08 3.88
C VAL A 95 12.12 -14.84 3.13
N ILE A 96 12.92 -13.78 3.20
CA ILE A 96 12.80 -12.57 2.38
C ILE A 96 14.06 -12.53 1.50
N LEU A 97 13.87 -12.67 0.20
CA LEU A 97 14.93 -12.55 -0.80
C LEU A 97 15.07 -11.08 -1.21
N VAL A 98 16.30 -10.59 -1.36
CA VAL A 98 16.57 -9.23 -1.86
C VAL A 98 17.69 -9.29 -2.89
N ASN A 99 17.51 -8.64 -4.04
CA ASN A 99 18.55 -8.49 -5.04
C ASN A 99 19.45 -7.27 -4.71
N PRO A 100 20.75 -7.47 -4.44
CA PRO A 100 21.66 -6.37 -4.11
C PRO A 100 21.74 -5.27 -5.19
N SER A 101 21.62 -5.64 -6.46
CA SER A 101 21.60 -4.67 -7.56
C SER A 101 20.31 -3.85 -7.56
N PHE A 102 19.18 -4.45 -7.17
CA PHE A 102 17.93 -3.70 -6.99
C PHE A 102 18.00 -2.77 -5.79
N GLU A 103 18.52 -3.24 -4.66
CA GLU A 103 18.74 -2.43 -3.47
C GLU A 103 19.58 -1.18 -3.79
N ASN A 104 20.72 -1.36 -4.47
CA ASN A 104 21.57 -0.23 -4.87
C ASN A 104 20.80 0.78 -5.74
N ARG A 105 20.02 0.30 -6.73
CA ARG A 105 19.17 1.17 -7.56
C ARG A 105 18.11 1.91 -6.75
N VAL A 106 17.50 1.26 -5.75
CA VAL A 106 16.52 1.88 -4.85
C VAL A 106 17.18 3.01 -4.08
N LYS A 107 18.34 2.75 -3.47
CA LYS A 107 19.09 3.74 -2.70
C LYS A 107 19.52 4.93 -3.56
N GLU A 108 20.06 4.67 -4.75
CA GLU A 108 20.47 5.70 -5.71
C GLU A 108 19.31 6.59 -6.17
N LYS A 109 18.16 5.99 -6.52
CA LYS A 109 17.03 6.75 -7.07
C LYS A 109 16.21 7.51 -6.03
N THR A 110 16.16 7.00 -4.80
CA THR A 110 15.31 7.57 -3.75
C THR A 110 16.09 8.45 -2.78
N ASN A 111 17.41 8.24 -2.67
CA ASN A 111 18.29 8.91 -1.72
C ASN A 111 17.81 8.80 -0.26
N THR A 112 17.18 7.67 0.09
CA THR A 112 16.70 7.37 1.44
C THR A 112 16.62 5.87 1.67
N ASP A 113 16.99 5.41 2.88
CA ASP A 113 16.87 4.00 3.25
C ASP A 113 15.40 3.60 3.48
N TRP A 114 14.50 4.57 3.70
CA TRP A 114 13.07 4.33 3.88
C TRP A 114 12.42 3.63 2.70
N ALA A 115 12.95 3.83 1.49
CA ALA A 115 12.45 3.16 0.31
C ALA A 115 12.66 1.64 0.40
N LEU A 116 13.86 1.20 0.80
CA LEU A 116 14.18 -0.20 1.02
C LEU A 116 13.39 -0.78 2.21
N ILE A 117 13.26 -0.01 3.29
CA ILE A 117 12.46 -0.41 4.47
C ILE A 117 10.99 -0.60 4.09
N SER A 118 10.43 0.22 3.19
CA SER A 118 9.07 0.06 2.66
C SER A 118 8.90 -1.24 1.87
N ILE A 119 9.88 -1.59 1.04
CA ILE A 119 9.92 -2.85 0.31
C ILE A 119 9.94 -4.04 1.28
N LEU A 120 10.87 -4.03 2.24
CA LEU A 120 10.98 -5.11 3.23
C LEU A 120 9.72 -5.23 4.09
N ALA A 121 9.11 -4.11 4.48
CA ALA A 121 7.88 -4.12 5.26
C ALA A 121 6.71 -4.73 4.47
N HIS A 122 6.66 -4.51 3.15
CA HIS A 122 5.70 -5.15 2.28
C HIS A 122 5.87 -6.68 2.25
N GLU A 123 7.11 -7.17 2.10
CA GLU A 123 7.41 -8.62 2.14
C GLU A 123 7.09 -9.26 3.51
N ILE A 124 7.39 -8.56 4.61
CA ILE A 124 6.98 -8.98 5.96
C ILE A 124 5.45 -9.06 6.04
N GLY A 125 4.74 -8.09 5.44
CA GLY A 125 3.28 -8.07 5.37
C GLY A 125 2.70 -9.32 4.71
N HIS A 126 3.28 -9.76 3.59
CA HIS A 126 2.88 -11.01 2.93
C HIS A 126 2.98 -12.22 3.84
N HIS A 127 4.07 -12.33 4.60
CA HIS A 127 4.24 -13.44 5.54
C HIS A 127 3.28 -13.36 6.73
N LEU A 128 3.11 -12.18 7.32
CA LEU A 128 2.27 -12.02 8.51
C LEU A 128 0.78 -12.20 8.20
N GLN A 129 0.34 -11.84 7.00
CA GLN A 129 -1.04 -12.04 6.54
C GLN A 129 -1.28 -13.41 5.89
N GLY A 130 -0.26 -14.28 5.85
CA GLY A 130 -0.39 -15.66 5.36
C GLY A 130 -0.47 -15.78 3.83
N HIS A 131 -0.07 -14.75 3.10
CA HIS A 131 -0.10 -14.72 1.64
C HIS A 131 0.87 -15.72 1.00
N THR A 132 1.93 -16.10 1.72
CA THR A 132 3.02 -16.97 1.25
C THR A 132 2.64 -18.45 1.09
N THR A 133 1.35 -18.78 1.11
CA THR A 133 0.82 -20.15 1.07
C THR A 133 0.14 -20.55 -0.25
N LEU A 134 -0.04 -19.63 -1.22
CA LEU A 134 -1.00 -19.81 -2.34
C LEU A 134 -0.47 -19.75 -3.79
N GLY A 135 0.84 -19.72 -4.02
CA GLY A 135 1.45 -19.85 -5.36
C GLY A 135 1.47 -18.59 -6.24
N SER A 136 0.65 -17.57 -5.96
CA SER A 136 0.76 -16.21 -6.52
C SER A 136 0.06 -15.19 -5.60
N SER A 137 0.46 -13.92 -5.65
CA SER A 137 -0.28 -12.84 -4.98
C SER A 137 -1.45 -12.35 -5.84
N SER A 138 -2.60 -12.18 -5.21
CA SER A 138 -3.75 -11.50 -5.81
C SER A 138 -3.66 -9.99 -5.56
N GLN A 139 -4.35 -9.20 -6.39
CA GLN A 139 -4.46 -7.75 -6.17
C GLN A 139 -4.86 -7.40 -4.73
N LYS A 140 -5.76 -8.18 -4.12
CA LYS A 140 -6.19 -7.97 -2.74
C LYS A 140 -5.02 -8.14 -1.76
N GLN A 141 -4.22 -9.19 -1.92
CA GLN A 141 -3.08 -9.49 -1.06
C GLN A 141 -1.95 -8.45 -1.19
N GLU A 142 -1.73 -7.92 -2.40
CA GLU A 142 -0.79 -6.80 -2.62
C GLU A 142 -1.23 -5.55 -1.85
N LEU A 143 -2.52 -5.20 -1.89
CA LEU A 143 -3.05 -4.04 -1.16
C LEU A 143 -3.01 -4.24 0.35
N GLU A 144 -3.27 -5.47 0.83
CA GLU A 144 -3.12 -5.83 2.24
C GLU A 144 -1.66 -5.69 2.70
N ALA A 145 -0.68 -6.14 1.89
CA ALA A 145 0.74 -5.97 2.19
C ALA A 145 1.21 -4.51 2.11
N ASP A 146 0.68 -3.71 1.18
CA ASP A 146 0.91 -2.27 1.09
C ASP A 146 0.36 -1.51 2.30
N GLU A 147 -0.86 -1.83 2.74
CA GLU A 147 -1.44 -1.26 3.95
C GLU A 147 -0.60 -1.62 5.19
N PHE A 148 -0.14 -2.87 5.31
CA PHE A 148 0.79 -3.25 6.38
C PHE A 148 2.12 -2.48 6.30
N SER A 149 2.70 -2.32 5.11
CA SER A 149 3.94 -1.57 4.90
C SER A 149 3.81 -0.14 5.42
N GLY A 150 2.75 0.57 5.00
CA GLY A 150 2.47 1.91 5.49
C GLY A 150 2.32 1.99 7.01
N PHE A 151 1.58 1.05 7.62
CA PHE A 151 1.40 0.96 9.07
C PHE A 151 2.73 0.81 9.80
N LEU A 152 3.58 -0.12 9.36
CA LEU A 152 4.85 -0.39 9.99
C LEU A 152 5.80 0.80 9.88
N LEU A 153 5.88 1.43 8.70
CA LEU A 153 6.75 2.58 8.48
C LEU A 153 6.38 3.77 9.37
N ASN A 154 5.09 4.01 9.61
CA ASN A 154 4.68 5.03 10.58
C ASN A 154 5.15 4.68 12.01
N LYS A 155 5.01 3.41 12.42
CA LYS A 155 5.46 2.93 13.74
C LYS A 155 6.98 3.06 13.93
N LEU A 156 7.74 2.94 12.83
CA LEU A 156 9.19 3.14 12.80
C LEU A 156 9.60 4.62 12.73
N GLY A 157 8.66 5.54 12.53
CA GLY A 157 8.91 6.98 12.51
C GLY A 157 9.07 7.60 11.12
N ALA A 158 8.79 6.87 10.04
CA ALA A 158 8.85 7.40 8.68
C ALA A 158 7.81 8.50 8.45
N SER A 159 8.17 9.53 7.67
CA SER A 159 7.19 10.46 7.12
C SER A 159 6.30 9.75 6.09
N LEU A 160 5.12 10.31 5.77
CA LEU A 160 4.30 9.78 4.68
C LEU A 160 5.02 9.87 3.32
N GLN A 161 5.89 10.87 3.14
CA GLN A 161 6.68 11.00 1.92
C GLN A 161 7.66 9.83 1.79
N ASP A 162 8.38 9.52 2.87
CA ASP A 162 9.27 8.37 2.96
C ASP A 162 8.53 7.05 2.78
N ALA A 163 7.36 6.91 3.40
CA ALA A 163 6.56 5.69 3.30
C ALA A 163 6.03 5.42 1.88
N THR A 164 5.92 6.44 1.03
CA THR A 164 5.36 6.32 -0.33
C THR A 164 6.41 6.39 -1.44
N ILE A 165 7.67 6.71 -1.14
CA ILE A 165 8.67 7.04 -2.16
C ILE A 165 9.02 5.86 -3.08
N ALA A 166 9.13 4.64 -2.52
CA ALA A 166 9.44 3.45 -3.29
C ALA A 166 8.32 3.17 -4.32
N MET A 167 7.06 3.19 -3.89
CA MET A 167 5.91 2.97 -4.76
C MET A 167 5.79 4.07 -5.83
N LYS A 168 6.10 5.34 -5.51
CA LYS A 168 6.10 6.45 -6.49
C LYS A 168 7.13 6.29 -7.60
N ILE A 169 8.29 5.73 -7.30
CA ILE A 169 9.39 5.61 -8.27
C ILE A 169 9.34 4.30 -9.05
N PHE A 170 8.95 3.19 -8.40
CA PHE A 170 9.05 1.85 -8.97
C PHE A 170 7.69 1.19 -9.28
N GLY A 171 6.58 1.75 -8.78
CA GLY A 171 5.24 1.23 -9.00
C GLY A 171 4.80 1.32 -10.46
N SER A 172 4.17 0.26 -10.97
CA SER A 172 3.62 0.24 -12.33
C SER A 172 2.37 1.12 -12.44
N THR A 173 2.31 1.99 -13.44
CA THR A 173 1.09 2.77 -13.74
C THR A 173 -0.03 1.92 -14.34
N THR A 174 0.30 0.74 -14.88
CA THR A 174 -0.66 -0.21 -15.45
C THR A 174 -1.03 -1.29 -14.44
N GLU A 175 -2.30 -1.65 -14.43
CA GLU A 175 -2.84 -2.75 -13.63
C GLU A 175 -2.64 -4.10 -14.33
N SER A 176 -2.35 -5.14 -13.57
CA SER A 176 -2.31 -6.53 -14.04
C SER A 176 -3.24 -7.42 -13.21
N THR A 177 -3.37 -8.68 -13.62
CA THR A 177 -4.17 -9.69 -12.90
C THR A 177 -3.69 -9.93 -11.47
N THR A 178 -2.40 -9.73 -11.19
CA THR A 178 -1.78 -9.97 -9.88
C THR A 178 -1.36 -8.69 -9.17
N HIS A 179 -1.06 -7.61 -9.90
CA HIS A 179 -0.56 -6.36 -9.31
C HIS A 179 -1.48 -5.18 -9.61
N PRO A 180 -2.00 -4.49 -8.58
CA PRO A 180 -2.77 -3.25 -8.74
C PRO A 180 -1.89 -2.13 -9.33
N ASN A 181 -2.53 -1.16 -9.99
CA ASN A 181 -1.83 0.03 -10.44
C ASN A 181 -1.26 0.87 -9.26
N GLN A 182 -0.25 1.67 -9.56
CA GLN A 182 0.49 2.50 -8.61
C GLN A 182 -0.41 3.38 -7.73
N THR A 183 -1.49 3.94 -8.27
CA THR A 183 -2.38 4.84 -7.51
C THR A 183 -3.11 4.08 -6.40
N THR A 184 -3.63 2.89 -6.71
CA THR A 184 -4.32 2.04 -5.75
C THR A 184 -3.36 1.58 -4.64
N ARG A 185 -2.14 1.20 -5.01
CA ARG A 185 -1.08 0.80 -4.06
C ARG A 185 -0.67 1.94 -3.13
N LEU A 186 -0.48 3.16 -3.67
CA LEU A 186 -0.20 4.36 -2.87
C LEU A 186 -1.32 4.67 -1.86
N LEU A 187 -2.57 4.47 -2.24
CA LEU A 187 -3.71 4.67 -1.33
C LEU A 187 -3.70 3.64 -0.18
N ALA A 188 -3.36 2.38 -0.45
CA ALA A 188 -3.23 1.36 0.58
C ALA A 188 -2.12 1.70 1.59
N ILE A 189 -0.92 2.07 1.12
CA ILE A 189 0.18 2.54 1.97
C ILE A 189 -0.25 3.73 2.84
N TYR A 190 -0.91 4.71 2.23
CA TYR A 190 -1.43 5.89 2.94
C TYR A 190 -2.42 5.51 4.05
N ASN A 191 -3.33 4.58 3.78
CA ASN A 191 -4.33 4.12 4.76
C ASN A 191 -3.65 3.45 5.97
N GLY A 192 -2.68 2.58 5.71
CA GLY A 192 -1.89 1.90 6.73
C GLY A 192 -1.12 2.87 7.62
N TRP A 193 -0.39 3.79 7.00
CA TRP A 193 0.41 4.81 7.69
C TRP A 193 -0.47 5.65 8.62
N ASN A 194 -1.64 6.07 8.12
CA ASN A 194 -2.61 6.81 8.91
C ASN A 194 -3.23 5.99 10.05
N ASN A 195 -3.48 4.69 9.85
CA ASN A 195 -4.01 3.83 10.90
C ASN A 195 -3.04 3.75 12.09
N ALA A 196 -1.75 3.55 11.82
CA ALA A 196 -0.71 3.61 12.83
C ALA A 196 -0.62 4.98 13.53
N ALA A 197 -0.72 6.08 12.76
CA ALA A 197 -0.71 7.44 13.30
C ALA A 197 -1.89 7.73 14.22
N LYS A 198 -3.07 7.16 13.93
CA LYS A 198 -4.25 7.21 14.82
C LYS A 198 -3.92 6.50 16.13
N ASN A 199 -3.40 5.27 16.06
CA ASN A 199 -3.05 4.46 17.23
C ASN A 199 -1.91 5.04 18.09
N ASN A 200 -1.06 5.91 17.54
CA ASN A 200 -0.05 6.67 18.31
C ASN A 200 -0.64 7.90 19.02
N LYS A 201 -1.80 8.40 18.58
CA LYS A 201 -2.58 9.44 19.27
C LYS A 201 -3.64 8.85 20.23
N THR A 202 -3.89 7.54 20.14
CA THR A 202 -4.79 6.77 21.00
C THR A 202 -4.04 5.67 21.77
N SER A 203 -3.13 6.06 22.67
CA SER A 203 -2.97 5.33 23.95
C SER A 203 -4.20 5.50 24.88
N ASN A 204 -5.32 6.00 24.34
CA ASN A 204 -6.66 5.80 24.85
C ASN A 204 -7.62 5.50 23.70
N GLN A 205 -8.16 4.27 23.69
CA GLN A 205 -9.29 3.74 22.93
C GLN A 205 -9.08 3.26 21.49
N SER A 206 -9.13 1.93 21.41
CA SER A 206 -9.33 1.03 20.29
C SER A 206 -10.57 1.32 19.43
N LEU A 207 -10.45 1.02 18.14
CA LEU A 207 -11.47 1.03 17.08
C LEU A 207 -12.57 -0.04 17.23
N VAL A 208 -13.06 -0.27 18.45
CA VAL A 208 -14.25 -1.09 18.72
C VAL A 208 -15.37 -0.14 19.05
N GLU A 209 -16.38 -0.05 18.19
CA GLU A 209 -17.68 0.63 18.42
C GLU A 209 -17.56 1.99 19.12
N ASP A 210 -17.28 3.04 18.35
CA ASP A 210 -17.44 4.38 18.88
C ASP A 210 -18.93 4.64 19.16
N LYS A 211 -19.33 4.55 20.43
CA LYS A 211 -20.67 4.92 20.93
C LYS A 211 -21.12 6.32 20.46
N ARG A 212 -20.21 7.17 19.96
CA ARG A 212 -20.53 8.45 19.32
C ARG A 212 -21.11 8.35 17.91
N VAL A 213 -21.20 7.19 17.27
CA VAL A 213 -21.82 7.04 15.92
C VAL A 213 -22.93 6.00 15.87
N GLU A 214 -23.07 5.16 16.90
CA GLU A 214 -24.16 4.21 17.04
C GLU A 214 -25.53 4.92 17.12
N GLY A 215 -26.51 4.48 16.32
CA GLY A 215 -27.86 5.05 16.28
C GLY A 215 -27.99 6.47 15.69
N LYS A 216 -26.91 7.06 15.16
CA LYS A 216 -26.94 8.42 14.60
C LYS A 216 -27.59 8.47 13.22
N SER A 217 -28.44 9.49 13.01
CA SER A 217 -29.03 9.76 11.70
C SER A 217 -27.99 10.27 10.70
N ASN A 218 -28.31 10.27 9.41
CA ASN A 218 -27.49 10.90 8.37
C ASN A 218 -27.14 12.36 8.73
N LYS A 219 -28.09 13.14 9.24
CA LYS A 219 -27.85 14.54 9.66
C LYS A 219 -26.83 14.64 10.78
N ASP A 220 -26.90 13.75 11.78
CA ASP A 220 -25.98 13.75 12.92
C ASP A 220 -24.56 13.38 12.49
N LEU A 221 -24.41 12.38 11.62
CA LEU A 221 -23.11 11.99 11.06
C LEU A 221 -22.50 13.11 10.22
N TYR A 222 -23.33 13.77 9.40
CA TYR A 222 -22.86 14.90 8.61
C TYR A 222 -22.40 16.07 9.48
N LEU A 223 -23.20 16.46 10.49
CA LEU A 223 -22.86 17.54 11.41
C LEU A 223 -21.59 17.21 12.20
N LEU A 224 -21.45 15.97 12.67
CA LEU A 224 -20.26 15.51 13.38
C LEU A 224 -19.01 15.60 12.51
N GLY A 225 -19.08 15.06 11.29
CA GLY A 225 -17.97 15.13 10.34
C GLY A 225 -17.60 16.57 9.99
N LYS A 226 -18.61 17.43 9.81
CA LYS A 226 -18.43 18.86 9.56
C LYS A 226 -17.74 19.58 10.72
N ASN A 227 -18.15 19.34 11.96
CA ASN A 227 -17.50 19.94 13.14
C ASN A 227 -16.00 19.62 13.16
N PHE A 228 -15.62 18.38 12.83
CA PHE A 228 -14.21 18.00 12.74
C PHE A 228 -13.49 18.61 11.52
N LEU A 229 -14.17 18.85 10.40
CA LEU A 229 -13.62 19.66 9.30
C LEU A 229 -13.33 21.09 9.77
N ASP A 230 -14.29 21.71 10.46
CA ASP A 230 -14.23 23.12 10.86
C ASP A 230 -13.11 23.36 11.89
N VAL A 231 -12.84 22.40 12.79
CA VAL A 231 -11.72 22.49 13.75
C VAL A 231 -10.39 21.95 13.20
N GLY A 232 -10.27 21.70 11.89
CA GLY A 232 -9.02 21.28 11.27
C GLY A 232 -8.60 19.83 11.50
N ARG A 233 -9.51 18.98 12.02
CA ARG A 233 -9.25 17.55 12.32
C ARG A 233 -9.65 16.67 11.14
N PHE A 234 -9.03 16.91 10.00
CA PHE A 234 -9.43 16.34 8.70
C PHE A 234 -9.42 14.80 8.64
N HIS A 235 -8.45 14.13 9.27
CA HIS A 235 -8.43 12.66 9.32
C HIS A 235 -9.63 12.05 10.08
N ILE A 236 -10.11 12.74 11.13
CA ILE A 236 -11.27 12.30 11.90
C ILE A 236 -12.54 12.56 11.08
N ALA A 237 -12.63 13.73 10.45
CA ALA A 237 -13.71 14.04 9.52
C ALA A 237 -13.83 13.00 8.40
N ASP A 238 -12.73 12.65 7.72
CA ASP A 238 -12.75 11.62 6.67
C ASP A 238 -13.26 10.27 7.19
N SER A 239 -12.87 9.87 8.40
CA SER A 239 -13.32 8.61 9.01
C SER A 239 -14.83 8.62 9.29
N ILE A 240 -15.37 9.74 9.77
CA ILE A 240 -16.82 9.90 9.99
C ILE A 240 -17.58 9.88 8.66
N PHE A 241 -17.07 10.58 7.65
CA PHE A 241 -17.70 10.58 6.33
C PHE A 241 -17.54 9.24 5.60
N MET A 242 -16.49 8.46 5.87
CA MET A 242 -16.39 7.07 5.43
C MET A 242 -17.53 6.22 6.01
N ILE A 243 -17.78 6.34 7.32
CA ILE A 243 -18.93 5.66 7.96
C ILE A 243 -20.24 6.12 7.32
N TYR A 244 -20.42 7.43 7.12
CA TYR A 244 -21.57 7.98 6.40
C TYR A 244 -21.75 7.31 5.04
N THR A 245 -20.70 7.21 4.21
CA THR A 245 -20.82 6.62 2.86
C THR A 245 -21.14 5.13 2.88
N LYS A 246 -20.76 4.40 3.94
CA LYS A 246 -21.15 2.98 4.11
C LYS A 246 -22.64 2.83 4.43
N LEU A 247 -23.19 3.72 5.26
CA LEU A 247 -24.59 3.68 5.67
C LEU A 247 -25.54 4.30 4.63
N TYR A 248 -25.06 5.31 3.90
CA TYR A 248 -25.85 6.08 2.93
C TYR A 248 -25.10 6.22 1.59
N PRO A 249 -24.87 5.12 0.85
CA PRO A 249 -23.99 5.11 -0.33
C PRO A 249 -24.51 5.92 -1.53
N ASN A 250 -25.79 6.29 -1.54
CA ASN A 250 -26.40 7.10 -2.61
C ASN A 250 -26.55 8.57 -2.22
N HIS A 251 -26.06 8.99 -1.04
CA HIS A 251 -26.12 10.37 -0.60
C HIS A 251 -24.85 11.13 -0.97
N THR A 252 -25.00 12.32 -1.53
CA THR A 252 -23.88 13.18 -1.95
C THR A 252 -23.03 13.67 -0.77
N PHE A 253 -23.66 13.98 0.37
CA PHE A 253 -23.02 14.58 1.54
C PHE A 253 -21.85 13.77 2.14
N GLY A 254 -21.89 12.44 2.08
CA GLY A 254 -20.78 11.60 2.55
C GLY A 254 -19.54 11.79 1.69
N TYR A 255 -19.69 11.67 0.38
CA TYR A 255 -18.59 11.86 -0.58
C TYR A 255 -18.10 13.29 -0.60
N TYR A 256 -19.00 14.27 -0.48
CA TYR A 256 -18.66 15.67 -0.31
C TYR A 256 -17.75 15.90 0.91
N GLY A 257 -18.11 15.33 2.07
CA GLY A 257 -17.31 15.44 3.28
C GLY A 257 -15.94 14.77 3.16
N ARG A 258 -15.86 13.57 2.57
CA ARG A 258 -14.58 12.89 2.30
C ARG A 258 -13.70 13.69 1.34
N ALA A 259 -14.28 14.24 0.27
CA ALA A 259 -13.54 15.03 -0.71
C ALA A 259 -12.93 16.29 -0.06
N LEU A 260 -13.71 17.02 0.74
CA LEU A 260 -13.21 18.16 1.50
C LEU A 260 -12.11 17.77 2.49
N ALA A 261 -12.33 16.71 3.28
CA ALA A 261 -11.36 16.27 4.28
C ALA A 261 -10.02 15.91 3.65
N ASN A 262 -10.04 15.17 2.54
CA ASN A 262 -8.81 14.75 1.87
C ASN A 262 -8.15 15.90 1.10
N TRP A 263 -8.92 16.83 0.54
CA TRP A 263 -8.36 18.02 -0.11
C TRP A 263 -7.68 18.94 0.92
N ARG A 264 -8.23 19.07 2.13
CA ARG A 264 -7.59 19.85 3.20
C ARG A 264 -6.27 19.24 3.70
N GLN A 265 -6.08 17.94 3.52
CA GLN A 265 -4.82 17.25 3.84
C GLN A 265 -3.80 17.34 2.71
N ASP A 266 -4.25 17.51 1.47
CA ASP A 266 -3.42 17.72 0.28
C ASP A 266 -3.87 18.98 -0.47
N PRO A 267 -3.64 20.18 0.10
CA PRO A 267 -4.18 21.44 -0.45
C PRO A 267 -3.56 21.79 -1.80
N GLU A 268 -2.32 21.36 -2.05
CA GLU A 268 -1.63 21.52 -3.33
C GLU A 268 -2.00 20.44 -4.34
N MET A 269 -2.81 19.44 -3.95
CA MET A 269 -3.30 18.35 -4.80
C MET A 269 -2.21 17.45 -5.39
N LYS A 270 -0.99 17.48 -4.82
CA LYS A 270 0.18 16.74 -5.31
C LYS A 270 0.00 15.23 -5.20
N LEU A 271 -0.79 14.79 -4.23
CA LEU A 271 -1.07 13.38 -3.97
C LEU A 271 -2.42 12.95 -4.57
N GLY A 272 -3.29 13.89 -4.94
CA GLY A 272 -4.60 13.60 -5.52
C GLY A 272 -5.58 12.93 -4.57
N LEU A 273 -5.39 13.09 -3.24
CA LEU A 273 -6.15 12.34 -2.22
C LEU A 273 -7.68 12.50 -2.34
N ALA A 274 -8.13 13.67 -2.83
CA ALA A 274 -9.56 13.96 -2.96
C ALA A 274 -10.16 13.50 -4.30
N ASN A 275 -9.35 13.12 -5.29
CA ASN A 275 -9.81 12.87 -6.67
C ASN A 275 -10.93 11.84 -6.72
N GLN A 276 -10.72 10.67 -6.11
CA GLN A 276 -11.72 9.59 -6.12
C GLN A 276 -13.04 10.00 -5.47
N PHE A 277 -13.00 10.85 -4.44
CA PHE A 277 -14.19 11.27 -3.71
C PHE A 277 -14.96 12.37 -4.43
N PHE A 278 -14.25 13.33 -5.04
CA PHE A 278 -14.89 14.30 -5.93
C PHE A 278 -15.47 13.63 -7.17
N GLN A 279 -14.79 12.64 -7.76
CA GLN A 279 -15.32 11.87 -8.88
C GLN A 279 -16.62 11.15 -8.49
N LYS A 280 -16.62 10.45 -7.36
CA LYS A 280 -17.80 9.74 -6.87
C LYS A 280 -18.94 10.70 -6.50
N LEU A 281 -18.61 11.86 -5.93
CA LEU A 281 -19.57 12.93 -5.67
C LEU A 281 -20.24 13.39 -6.98
N ILE A 282 -19.47 13.66 -8.04
CA ILE A 282 -20.01 14.06 -9.35
C ILE A 282 -20.98 13.00 -9.86
N THR A 283 -20.58 11.72 -9.87
CA THR A 283 -21.42 10.62 -10.34
C THR A 283 -22.80 10.59 -9.66
N ILE A 284 -22.84 10.77 -8.34
CA ILE A 284 -24.09 10.70 -7.57
C ILE A 284 -24.88 12.02 -7.73
N ALA A 285 -24.19 13.16 -7.65
CA ALA A 285 -24.81 14.47 -7.71
C ALA A 285 -25.42 14.78 -9.09
N GLU A 286 -24.90 14.21 -10.18
CA GLU A 286 -25.46 14.39 -11.52
C GLU A 286 -26.82 13.69 -11.71
N MET A 287 -27.13 12.65 -10.93
CA MET A 287 -28.44 11.98 -10.98
C MET A 287 -29.59 12.90 -10.56
N ASP A 288 -29.30 13.89 -9.70
CA ASP A 288 -30.22 14.96 -9.31
C ASP A 288 -29.48 16.30 -9.38
N LYS A 289 -29.12 16.67 -10.60
CA LYS A 289 -28.27 17.82 -10.91
C LYS A 289 -28.82 19.13 -10.33
N GLU A 290 -30.14 19.34 -10.41
CA GLU A 290 -30.78 20.59 -10.00
C GLU A 290 -30.61 20.86 -8.51
N ASN A 291 -30.74 19.84 -7.67
CA ASN A 291 -30.59 19.99 -6.22
C ASN A 291 -29.13 20.01 -5.75
N ASN A 292 -28.19 19.56 -6.58
CA ASN A 292 -26.77 19.42 -6.20
C ASN A 292 -25.82 20.40 -6.91
N LYS A 293 -26.33 21.42 -7.61
CA LYS A 293 -25.53 22.39 -8.38
C LYS A 293 -24.33 22.96 -7.62
N ALA A 294 -24.50 23.30 -6.34
CA ALA A 294 -23.43 23.87 -5.53
C ALA A 294 -22.28 22.87 -5.27
N GLN A 295 -22.60 21.60 -4.98
CA GLN A 295 -21.60 20.57 -4.75
C GLN A 295 -20.90 20.17 -6.05
N LEU A 296 -21.64 20.09 -7.16
CA LEU A 296 -21.09 19.86 -8.50
C LEU A 296 -20.12 20.97 -8.90
N LYS A 297 -20.50 22.24 -8.71
CA LYS A 297 -19.62 23.38 -9.00
C LYS A 297 -18.31 23.29 -8.23
N LEU A 298 -18.34 22.92 -6.96
CA LEU A 298 -17.13 22.76 -6.16
C LEU A 298 -16.25 21.63 -6.71
N ALA A 299 -16.84 20.47 -7.00
CA ALA A 299 -16.13 19.31 -7.52
C ALA A 299 -15.49 19.60 -8.89
N TYR A 300 -16.22 20.25 -9.80
CA TYR A 300 -15.67 20.68 -11.08
C TYR A 300 -14.55 21.71 -10.89
N ARG A 301 -14.72 22.70 -9.99
CA ARG A 301 -13.67 23.70 -9.70
C ARG A 301 -12.39 23.05 -9.16
N TYR A 302 -12.52 22.03 -8.32
CA TYR A 302 -11.38 21.22 -7.87
C TYR A 302 -10.65 20.62 -9.08
N PHE A 303 -11.37 19.95 -10.00
CA PHE A 303 -10.75 19.33 -11.16
C PHE A 303 -10.19 20.33 -12.19
N VAL A 304 -10.76 21.52 -12.34
CA VAL A 304 -10.13 22.62 -13.10
C VAL A 304 -8.72 22.89 -12.56
N GLY A 305 -8.60 23.08 -11.24
CA GLY A 305 -7.31 23.33 -10.59
C GLY A 305 -6.36 22.14 -10.69
N TYR A 306 -6.85 20.93 -10.46
CA TYR A 306 -6.07 19.70 -10.55
C TYR A 306 -5.46 19.53 -11.96
N HIS A 307 -6.28 19.62 -13.01
CA HIS A 307 -5.81 19.41 -14.37
C HIS A 307 -4.92 20.55 -14.89
N ALA A 308 -5.22 21.80 -14.51
CA ALA A 308 -4.38 22.94 -14.88
C ALA A 308 -3.01 22.93 -14.19
N SER A 309 -2.95 22.50 -12.93
CA SER A 309 -1.75 22.63 -12.11
C SER A 309 -0.92 21.35 -12.04
N ILE A 310 -1.57 20.19 -11.92
CA ILE A 310 -0.92 18.89 -11.66
C ILE A 310 -0.68 18.13 -12.94
N THR A 311 -1.72 17.86 -13.73
CA THR A 311 -1.56 17.04 -14.95
C THR A 311 -1.18 17.88 -16.18
N LYS A 312 -1.27 19.20 -16.09
CA LYS A 312 -1.10 20.14 -17.22
C LYS A 312 -2.01 19.83 -18.41
N ASP A 313 -3.15 19.20 -18.15
CA ASP A 313 -4.18 18.92 -19.15
C ASP A 313 -5.16 20.09 -19.23
N TYR A 314 -4.78 21.10 -20.01
CA TYR A 314 -5.60 22.29 -20.16
C TYR A 314 -6.90 22.02 -20.91
N SER A 315 -6.98 20.97 -21.73
CA SER A 315 -8.23 20.60 -22.42
C SER A 315 -9.26 20.09 -21.42
N MET A 316 -8.87 19.17 -20.54
CA MET A 316 -9.73 18.69 -19.45
C MET A 316 -10.10 19.81 -18.48
N ALA A 317 -9.14 20.69 -18.12
CA ALA A 317 -9.45 21.83 -17.27
C ALA A 317 -10.50 22.77 -17.89
N ILE A 318 -10.41 23.03 -19.21
CA ILE A 318 -11.41 23.82 -19.95
C ILE A 318 -12.77 23.11 -19.98
N GLU A 319 -12.81 21.79 -20.12
CA GLU A 319 -14.05 21.01 -20.08
C GLU A 319 -14.76 21.15 -18.73
N TYR A 320 -14.03 21.05 -17.61
CA TYR A 320 -14.60 21.30 -16.30
C TYR A 320 -15.10 22.74 -16.11
N CYS A 321 -14.44 23.74 -16.73
CA CYS A 321 -15.00 25.10 -16.78
C CYS A 321 -16.33 25.14 -17.55
N ASN A 322 -16.46 24.42 -18.66
CA ASN A 322 -17.72 24.33 -19.39
C ASN A 322 -18.81 23.68 -18.54
N ASN A 323 -18.47 22.62 -17.79
CA ASN A 323 -19.42 21.96 -16.89
C ASN A 323 -19.93 22.91 -15.81
N ILE A 324 -19.08 23.80 -15.27
CA ILE A 324 -19.51 24.88 -14.35
C ILE A 324 -20.45 25.85 -15.07
N LEU A 325 -20.08 26.33 -16.26
CA LEU A 325 -20.89 27.30 -17.02
C LEU A 325 -22.23 26.71 -17.48
N ASN A 326 -22.32 25.41 -17.72
CA ASN A 326 -23.59 24.73 -18.02
C ASN A 326 -24.55 24.77 -16.82
N LEU A 327 -24.02 24.71 -15.59
CA LEU A 327 -24.81 24.84 -14.36
C LEU A 327 -25.08 26.30 -13.99
N PHE A 328 -24.12 27.18 -14.28
CA PHE A 328 -24.11 28.60 -13.91
C PHE A 328 -23.62 29.44 -15.11
N PRO A 329 -24.50 29.76 -16.08
CA PRO A 329 -24.09 30.40 -17.36
C PRO A 329 -23.35 31.73 -17.22
N ASN A 330 -23.62 32.48 -16.14
CA ASN A 330 -23.05 33.78 -15.87
C ASN A 330 -21.95 33.73 -14.79
N ASP A 331 -21.31 32.58 -14.58
CA ASP A 331 -20.24 32.45 -13.59
C ASP A 331 -18.97 33.20 -14.03
N PRO A 332 -18.57 34.27 -13.32
CA PRO A 332 -17.44 35.09 -13.75
C PRO A 332 -16.10 34.36 -13.57
N ASP A 333 -15.96 33.56 -12.51
CA ASP A 333 -14.73 32.80 -12.22
C ASP A 333 -14.46 31.77 -13.31
N ALA A 334 -15.45 30.95 -13.65
CA ALA A 334 -15.33 29.91 -14.66
C ALA A 334 -15.07 30.50 -16.06
N THR A 335 -15.70 31.63 -16.39
CA THR A 335 -15.46 32.34 -17.66
C THR A 335 -14.02 32.83 -17.74
N SER A 336 -13.54 33.52 -16.71
CA SER A 336 -12.17 34.05 -16.64
C SER A 336 -11.10 32.94 -16.66
N LEU A 337 -11.31 31.87 -15.87
CA LEU A 337 -10.42 30.72 -15.85
C LEU A 337 -10.35 30.03 -17.21
N LYS A 338 -11.49 29.81 -17.87
CA LYS A 338 -11.55 29.21 -19.21
C LYS A 338 -10.74 30.00 -20.24
N GLU A 339 -10.87 31.31 -20.26
CA GLU A 339 -10.10 32.16 -21.18
C GLU A 339 -8.60 32.16 -20.88
N SER A 340 -8.22 32.12 -19.60
CA SER A 340 -6.82 32.00 -19.19
C SER A 340 -6.22 30.65 -19.62
N LEU A 341 -6.94 29.56 -19.38
CA LEU A 341 -6.52 28.21 -19.76
C LEU A 341 -6.42 28.03 -21.28
N LYS A 342 -7.31 28.65 -22.06
CA LYS A 342 -7.21 28.67 -23.53
C LYS A 342 -5.92 29.33 -24.02
N LYS A 343 -5.45 30.38 -23.34
CA LYS A 343 -4.17 31.04 -23.68
C LYS A 343 -3.00 30.12 -23.36
N GLU A 344 -2.98 29.51 -22.19
CA GLU A 344 -1.93 28.55 -21.80
C GLU A 344 -1.86 27.35 -22.73
N ARG A 345 -3.01 26.79 -23.12
CA ARG A 345 -3.07 25.69 -24.09
C ARG A 345 -2.51 26.04 -25.48
N ARG A 346 -2.55 27.31 -25.88
CA ARG A 346 -1.97 27.76 -27.17
C ARG A 346 -0.47 28.01 -27.09
N ARG A 347 0.09 28.08 -25.87
CA ARG A 347 1.53 28.32 -25.61
C ARG A 347 2.32 27.02 -25.53
N GLN A 348 1.64 25.92 -25.22
CA GLN A 348 2.14 24.55 -25.40
C GLN A 348 2.01 24.16 -26.87
#